data_AF-A0A7S4RX15-F1
#
_entry.id   AF-A0A7S4RX15-F1
#
_cell.length_a   1.000
_cell.length_b   1.000
_cell.length_c   1.000
_cell.angle_alpha   90.00
_cell.angle_beta   90.00
_cell.angle_gamma   90.00
#
_symmetry.space_group_name_H-M   'P 1'
#
loop_
_entity.id
_entity.type
_entity.pdbx_description
1 polymer ?
#
loop_
_entity_poly.entity_id
_entity_poly.type
_entity_poly.pdbx_seq_one_letter_code
_entity_poly.pdbx_strand_id
1 'polypeptide(L)'
;GGPLAAMRWAVDGSADGASAAWRPLRHPLRAAVALLGCLARRSSADEGAVQGTVKYLWPIHFSSVPLTAREKESLDAPEMGDELASIGLSKFQEYLRSTLPQELKLDKEFAEEFRAMDHSRVNIAFNRWQKRVWAETTGKSVEHVVQHGERTPPRLEGINYTWPELYKSKVFKHLRQRVAELARLYNRRSGHAAGSPATDGTRFRIYTWVEVFQIGDALRPSSRTDSAYMMGRYFPVAPKGTLRLNFEDPRGINPPYGKTFSHNVYDGNLVLYPTWVSHFITPNMYNVSAVCFCFLVYPKDGKTLAWQDDKSASLVLTRNFSVSRKSARK
;
A
#
# COMPACT_ATOMS: atom_id res chain seq x y z
N GLY A 1 -0.34 -42.48 -16.71
CA GLY A 1 -1.25 -41.69 -15.87
C GLY A 1 -1.29 -42.31 -14.50
N GLY A 2 -0.63 -41.68 -13.52
CA GLY A 2 -0.69 -42.08 -12.11
C GLY A 2 -1.32 -40.96 -11.29
N PRO A 3 -2.02 -41.25 -10.18
CA PRO A 3 -2.77 -40.24 -9.45
C PRO A 3 -1.84 -39.36 -8.62
N LEU A 4 -1.91 -38.05 -8.82
CA LEU A 4 -1.31 -37.05 -7.94
C LEU A 4 -2.04 -37.05 -6.60
N ALA A 5 -1.33 -37.44 -5.55
CA ALA A 5 -1.82 -37.39 -4.17
C ALA A 5 -1.97 -35.92 -3.73
N ALA A 6 -3.16 -35.55 -3.27
CA ALA A 6 -3.47 -34.23 -2.75
C ALA A 6 -2.71 -33.96 -1.45
N MET A 7 -1.85 -32.94 -1.47
CA MET A 7 -1.16 -32.40 -0.30
C MET A 7 -2.12 -31.45 0.44
N ARG A 8 -2.58 -31.84 1.64
CA ARG A 8 -3.39 -30.98 2.50
C ARG A 8 -2.47 -30.05 3.30
N TRP A 9 -2.72 -28.75 3.21
CA TRP A 9 -2.13 -27.74 4.08
C TRP A 9 -3.04 -27.56 5.29
N ALA A 10 -2.51 -27.79 6.49
CA ALA A 10 -3.15 -27.32 7.71
C ALA A 10 -2.66 -25.87 7.96
N VAL A 11 -3.60 -24.93 7.98
CA VAL A 11 -3.35 -23.56 8.44
C VAL A 11 -3.94 -23.50 9.84
N ASP A 12 -3.09 -23.57 10.87
CA ASP A 12 -3.51 -23.30 12.25
C ASP A 12 -3.77 -21.80 12.38
N GLY A 13 -5.04 -21.42 12.27
CA GLY A 13 -5.55 -20.09 12.59
C GLY A 13 -6.47 -20.17 13.79
N SER A 14 -5.93 -20.09 15.01
CA SER A 14 -6.74 -19.79 16.19
C SER A 14 -6.86 -18.26 16.31
N ALA A 15 -8.03 -17.73 15.98
CA ALA A 15 -8.42 -16.36 16.29
C ALA A 15 -9.70 -16.39 17.11
N ASP A 16 -9.58 -16.68 18.40
CA ASP A 16 -10.65 -16.43 19.37
C ASP A 16 -10.68 -14.93 19.69
N GLY A 17 -11.68 -14.24 19.15
CA GLY A 17 -11.99 -12.85 19.46
C GLY A 17 -13.30 -12.75 20.23
N ALA A 18 -13.24 -12.91 21.55
CA ALA A 18 -14.36 -12.64 22.44
C ALA A 18 -14.55 -11.11 22.62
N SER A 19 -15.80 -10.67 22.49
CA SER A 19 -16.24 -9.30 22.76
C SER A 19 -16.16 -8.96 24.25
N ALA A 20 -15.41 -7.92 24.61
CA ALA A 20 -15.39 -7.39 25.98
C ALA A 20 -16.23 -6.11 26.07
N ALA A 21 -17.44 -6.26 26.61
CA ALA A 21 -18.24 -5.15 27.13
C ALA A 21 -17.77 -4.80 28.56
N TRP A 22 -17.47 -3.54 28.79
CA TRP A 22 -17.08 -3.01 30.09
C TRP A 22 -18.30 -2.81 31.00
N ARG A 23 -18.30 -3.42 32.19
CA ARG A 23 -19.01 -2.93 33.37
C ARG A 23 -18.19 -3.20 34.63
N PRO A 24 -18.08 -2.25 35.58
CA PRO A 24 -17.40 -2.47 36.83
C PRO A 24 -18.40 -2.97 37.89
N LEU A 25 -18.03 -3.99 38.67
CA LEU A 25 -18.64 -4.17 39.98
C LEU A 25 -17.67 -4.82 40.98
N ARG A 26 -17.84 -4.32 42.20
CA ARG A 26 -16.97 -4.38 43.38
C ARG A 26 -17.02 -5.73 44.11
N HIS A 27 -15.85 -6.10 44.68
CA HIS A 27 -15.62 -6.89 45.92
C HIS A 27 -16.03 -8.40 45.95
N PRO A 28 -15.58 -9.19 46.96
CA PRO A 28 -14.20 -9.65 47.15
C PRO A 28 -14.11 -11.19 47.39
N LEU A 29 -12.89 -11.72 47.36
CA LEU A 29 -12.38 -12.93 48.05
C LEU A 29 -13.40 -14.01 48.51
N ARG A 30 -13.30 -15.23 47.95
CA ARG A 30 -13.07 -16.47 48.71
C ARG A 30 -12.92 -17.72 47.82
N ALA A 31 -12.02 -18.58 48.29
CA ALA A 31 -11.94 -20.04 48.11
C ALA A 31 -11.66 -20.56 46.68
N ALA A 32 -10.48 -21.10 46.38
CA ALA A 32 -9.79 -22.28 46.92
C ALA A 32 -9.91 -23.45 45.93
N VAL A 33 -8.73 -23.89 45.49
CA VAL A 33 -8.33 -25.29 45.34
C VAL A 33 -9.38 -26.23 44.73
N ALA A 34 -9.24 -26.47 43.42
CA ALA A 34 -9.70 -27.72 42.81
C ALA A 34 -8.78 -28.11 41.65
N LEU A 35 -8.03 -29.18 41.90
CA LEU A 35 -7.61 -30.19 40.93
C LEU A 35 -6.53 -29.81 39.90
N LEU A 36 -5.30 -29.85 40.42
CA LEU A 36 -4.21 -30.62 39.80
C LEU A 36 -4.73 -32.04 39.43
N GLY A 37 -5.31 -32.16 38.24
CA GLY A 37 -5.79 -33.41 37.66
C GLY A 37 -5.04 -33.71 36.36
N CYS A 38 -3.93 -34.44 36.50
CA CYS A 38 -3.40 -35.42 35.55
C CYS A 38 -3.88 -35.33 34.09
N LEU A 39 -3.40 -34.32 33.36
CA LEU A 39 -3.09 -34.49 31.93
C LEU A 39 -1.60 -34.27 31.76
N ALA A 40 -0.82 -35.23 32.28
CA ALA A 40 0.42 -35.60 31.66
C ALA A 40 0.06 -36.07 30.24
N ARG A 41 -0.07 -35.08 29.32
CA ARG A 41 0.05 -35.30 27.88
C ARG A 41 1.42 -35.98 27.75
N ARG A 42 1.42 -37.31 27.66
CA ARG A 42 2.51 -38.05 27.04
C ARG A 42 2.72 -37.34 25.72
N SER A 43 3.75 -36.49 25.66
CA SER A 43 4.42 -36.21 24.42
C SER A 43 4.93 -37.58 23.97
N SER A 44 4.11 -38.31 23.23
CA SER A 44 4.66 -39.28 22.30
C SER A 44 5.69 -38.46 21.54
N ALA A 45 6.98 -38.70 21.84
CA ALA A 45 8.05 -38.21 21.01
C ALA A 45 7.61 -38.60 19.60
N ASP A 46 7.29 -37.60 18.79
CA ASP A 46 6.74 -37.78 17.45
C ASP A 46 7.89 -38.34 16.63
N GLU A 47 8.07 -39.66 16.74
CA GLU A 47 9.16 -40.44 16.17
C GLU A 47 9.05 -40.35 14.65
N GLY A 48 9.66 -39.31 14.11
CA GLY A 48 9.93 -39.20 12.68
C GLY A 48 9.37 -37.97 11.97
N ALA A 49 9.03 -36.87 12.63
CA ALA A 49 8.79 -35.63 11.90
C ALA A 49 10.09 -35.11 11.24
N VAL A 50 10.14 -35.05 9.90
CA VAL A 50 11.21 -34.36 9.17
C VAL A 50 10.88 -32.88 9.12
N GLN A 51 11.73 -32.07 9.75
CA GLN A 51 11.66 -30.61 9.67
C GLN A 51 12.29 -30.14 8.37
N GLY A 52 11.64 -29.18 7.71
CA GLY A 52 12.16 -28.52 6.52
C GLY A 52 11.92 -27.03 6.58
N THR A 53 12.67 -26.29 5.76
CA THR A 53 12.58 -24.84 5.67
C THR A 53 12.53 -24.41 4.21
N VAL A 54 11.54 -23.59 3.86
CA VAL A 54 11.42 -22.94 2.55
C VAL A 54 11.78 -21.47 2.72
N LYS A 55 12.71 -20.96 1.91
CA LYS A 55 13.06 -19.55 1.85
C LYS A 55 12.60 -18.98 0.52
N TYR A 56 11.75 -17.96 0.57
CA TYR A 56 11.37 -17.18 -0.61
C TYR A 56 12.32 -16.00 -0.73
N LEU A 57 13.01 -15.94 -1.86
CA LEU A 57 13.83 -14.80 -2.26
C LEU A 57 12.94 -13.83 -3.04
N TRP A 58 12.94 -12.55 -2.65
CA TRP A 58 12.10 -11.49 -3.22
C TRP A 58 10.58 -11.79 -3.20
N PRO A 59 9.99 -12.16 -2.05
CA PRO A 59 8.55 -12.31 -1.95
C PRO A 59 7.88 -10.94 -2.15
N ILE A 60 7.05 -10.80 -3.18
CA ILE A 60 6.20 -9.63 -3.36
C ILE A 60 4.95 -9.82 -2.52
N HIS A 61 4.81 -9.03 -1.46
CA HIS A 61 3.57 -8.98 -0.69
C HIS A 61 2.63 -7.94 -1.30
N PHE A 62 1.58 -8.41 -1.95
CA PHE A 62 0.48 -7.56 -2.42
C PHE A 62 -0.72 -7.72 -1.49
N SER A 63 -1.30 -6.61 -1.03
CA SER A 63 -2.54 -6.59 -0.25
C SER A 63 -3.60 -5.78 -0.99
N SER A 64 -4.81 -6.33 -1.12
CA SER A 64 -5.99 -5.63 -1.65
C SER A 64 -7.09 -5.66 -0.60
N VAL A 65 -7.54 -4.47 -0.19
CA VAL A 65 -8.50 -4.25 0.90
C VAL A 65 -9.72 -3.50 0.36
N PRO A 66 -10.95 -3.96 0.62
CA PRO A 66 -12.15 -3.15 0.41
C PRO A 66 -12.22 -2.06 1.50
N LEU A 67 -11.73 -0.85 1.21
CA LEU A 67 -11.75 0.23 2.20
C LEU A 67 -13.16 0.84 2.31
N THR A 68 -13.77 1.15 1.17
CA THR A 68 -15.09 1.83 1.06
C THR A 68 -15.96 1.20 -0.04
N ALA A 69 -15.69 -0.06 -0.37
CA ALA A 69 -16.39 -0.76 -1.45
C ALA A 69 -17.88 -0.92 -1.14
N ARG A 70 -18.76 -0.69 -2.12
CA ARG A 70 -20.22 -0.82 -1.95
C ARG A 70 -20.71 -2.26 -1.99
N GLU A 71 -20.07 -3.09 -2.80
CA GLU A 71 -20.50 -4.47 -3.07
C GLU A 71 -19.91 -5.51 -2.10
N LYS A 72 -19.13 -5.07 -1.10
CA LYS A 72 -18.39 -5.95 -0.18
C LYS A 72 -18.41 -5.35 1.21
N GLU A 73 -18.21 -6.19 2.23
CA GLU A 73 -17.88 -5.68 3.57
C GLU A 73 -16.63 -4.81 3.49
N SER A 74 -16.76 -3.56 3.92
CA SER A 74 -15.73 -2.54 3.85
C SER A 74 -15.34 -2.06 5.24
N LEU A 75 -14.11 -1.54 5.36
CA LEU A 75 -13.61 -1.01 6.64
C LEU A 75 -14.25 0.34 7.01
N ASP A 76 -14.70 1.08 6.02
CA ASP A 76 -15.31 2.40 6.14
C ASP A 76 -16.49 2.54 5.17
N ALA A 77 -17.32 3.56 5.39
CA ALA A 77 -18.53 3.80 4.63
C ALA A 77 -18.23 4.33 3.20
N PRO A 78 -19.00 3.94 2.16
CA PRO A 78 -18.80 4.39 0.78
C PRO A 78 -18.76 5.92 0.59
N GLU A 79 -19.48 6.67 1.43
CA GLU A 79 -19.58 8.14 1.37
C GLU A 79 -18.22 8.82 1.57
N MET A 80 -17.33 8.20 2.37
CA MET A 80 -15.95 8.65 2.51
C MET A 80 -15.22 8.61 1.16
N GLY A 81 -15.46 7.57 0.35
CA GLY A 81 -14.92 7.45 -1.00
C GLY A 81 -15.48 8.51 -1.93
N ASP A 82 -16.79 8.70 -1.93
CA ASP A 82 -17.46 9.70 -2.78
C ASP A 82 -16.93 11.13 -2.49
N GLU A 83 -16.81 11.50 -1.22
CA GLU A 83 -16.30 12.82 -0.82
C GLU A 83 -14.84 13.02 -1.25
N LEU A 84 -13.99 12.01 -1.04
CA LEU A 84 -12.58 12.06 -1.47
C LEU A 84 -12.44 12.13 -2.99
N ALA A 85 -13.24 11.37 -3.74
CA ALA A 85 -13.26 11.43 -5.19
C ALA A 85 -13.66 12.82 -5.69
N SER A 86 -14.69 13.42 -5.08
CA SER A 86 -15.14 14.78 -5.39
C SER A 86 -14.05 15.82 -5.15
N ILE A 87 -13.39 15.79 -3.98
CA ILE A 87 -12.26 16.68 -3.64
C ILE A 87 -11.13 16.55 -4.67
N GLY A 88 -10.73 15.32 -4.98
CA GLY A 88 -9.64 15.04 -5.93
C GLY A 88 -9.95 15.50 -7.35
N LEU A 89 -11.13 15.13 -7.87
CA LEU A 89 -11.55 15.46 -9.22
C LEU A 89 -11.75 16.97 -9.41
N SER A 90 -12.39 17.64 -8.45
CA SER A 90 -12.63 19.09 -8.51
C SER A 90 -11.30 19.87 -8.57
N LYS A 91 -10.34 19.54 -7.70
CA LYS A 91 -9.05 20.23 -7.71
C LYS A 91 -8.23 19.92 -8.95
N PHE A 92 -8.29 18.69 -9.46
CA PHE A 92 -7.65 18.35 -10.72
C PHE A 92 -8.19 19.20 -11.87
N GLN A 93 -9.51 19.33 -12.00
CA GLN A 93 -10.14 20.18 -13.01
C GLN A 93 -9.82 21.67 -12.85
N GLU A 94 -9.70 22.17 -11.63
CA GLU A 94 -9.22 23.52 -11.36
C GLU A 94 -7.76 23.67 -11.83
N TYR A 95 -6.87 22.75 -11.42
CA TYR A 95 -5.46 22.74 -11.78
C TYR A 95 -5.27 22.80 -13.30
N LEU A 96 -5.99 22.00 -14.07
CA LEU A 96 -5.90 22.00 -15.54
C LEU A 96 -6.31 23.34 -16.17
N ARG A 97 -7.36 23.96 -15.63
CA ARG A 97 -7.93 25.18 -16.22
C ARG A 97 -7.14 26.42 -15.85
N SER A 98 -6.62 26.51 -14.62
CA SER A 98 -6.02 27.75 -14.10
C SER A 98 -4.54 27.63 -13.81
N THR A 99 -4.11 26.60 -13.07
CA THR A 99 -2.74 26.50 -12.55
C THR A 99 -1.73 26.02 -13.59
N LEU A 100 -2.01 24.89 -14.26
CA LEU A 100 -1.10 24.28 -15.22
C LEU A 100 -0.70 25.24 -16.35
N PRO A 101 -1.62 25.99 -17.01
CA PRO A 101 -1.23 26.97 -18.03
C PRO A 101 -0.27 28.05 -17.50
N GLN A 102 -0.41 28.46 -16.24
CA GLN A 102 0.48 29.44 -15.62
C GLN A 102 1.84 28.82 -15.29
N GLU A 103 1.89 27.60 -14.75
CA GLU A 103 3.16 26.89 -14.51
C GLU A 103 3.95 26.73 -15.82
N LEU A 104 3.30 26.32 -16.91
CA LEU A 104 3.94 26.19 -18.23
C LEU A 104 4.37 27.54 -18.83
N LYS A 105 3.72 28.65 -18.43
CA LYS A 105 4.13 29.99 -18.85
C LYS A 105 5.39 30.46 -18.11
N LEU A 106 5.45 30.20 -16.81
CA LEU A 106 6.51 30.66 -15.90
C LEU A 106 7.76 29.77 -15.95
N ASP A 107 7.60 28.46 -16.10
CA ASP A 107 8.68 27.47 -16.11
C ASP A 107 8.86 26.88 -17.51
N LYS A 108 9.75 27.50 -18.31
CA LYS A 108 9.97 27.14 -19.72
C LYS A 108 10.53 25.74 -19.90
N GLU A 109 11.46 25.36 -19.04
CA GLU A 109 12.07 24.02 -19.04
C GLU A 109 11.00 22.95 -18.76
N PHE A 110 10.14 23.17 -17.75
CA PHE A 110 9.01 22.28 -17.51
C PHE A 110 8.02 22.24 -18.67
N ALA A 111 7.79 23.36 -19.36
CA ALA A 111 6.92 23.39 -20.53
C ALA A 111 7.45 22.56 -21.70
N GLU A 112 8.77 22.52 -21.89
CA GLU A 112 9.42 21.67 -22.89
C GLU A 112 9.31 20.19 -22.51
N GLU A 113 9.62 19.84 -21.25
CA GLU A 113 9.43 18.49 -20.71
C GLU A 113 7.98 18.02 -20.89
N PHE A 114 7.01 18.85 -20.53
CA PHE A 114 5.58 18.53 -20.61
C PHE A 114 5.11 18.26 -22.05
N ARG A 115 5.64 19.00 -23.04
CA ARG A 115 5.33 18.76 -24.46
C ARG A 115 5.93 17.47 -24.99
N ALA A 116 7.10 17.08 -24.49
CA ALA A 116 7.79 15.85 -24.89
C ALA A 116 7.19 14.60 -24.23
N MET A 117 6.48 14.74 -23.11
CA MET A 117 5.80 13.63 -22.43
C MET A 117 4.51 13.21 -23.15
N ASP A 118 4.16 11.93 -23.01
CA ASP A 118 3.01 11.27 -23.60
C ASP A 118 1.87 11.06 -22.57
N HIS A 119 1.23 9.89 -22.59
CA HIS A 119 0.26 9.41 -21.60
C HIS A 119 0.81 9.58 -20.17
N SER A 120 -0.03 10.13 -19.26
CA SER A 120 0.28 10.48 -17.85
C SER A 120 0.90 11.86 -17.57
N ARG A 121 1.31 12.63 -18.58
CA ARG A 121 1.97 13.94 -18.37
C ARG A 121 1.20 14.89 -17.44
N VAL A 122 -0.13 14.84 -17.52
CA VAL A 122 -1.03 15.67 -16.73
C VAL A 122 -1.01 15.27 -15.26
N ASN A 123 -1.01 13.96 -14.95
CA ASN A 123 -0.86 13.47 -13.58
C ASN A 123 0.54 13.74 -13.04
N ILE A 124 1.58 13.66 -13.87
CA ILE A 124 2.96 14.03 -13.49
C ILE A 124 3.02 15.52 -13.12
N ALA A 125 2.45 16.39 -13.95
CA ALA A 125 2.34 17.82 -13.69
C ALA A 125 1.55 18.11 -12.40
N PHE A 126 0.41 17.44 -12.23
CA PHE A 126 -0.39 17.61 -11.03
C PHE A 126 0.35 17.14 -9.77
N ASN A 127 1.10 16.04 -9.84
CA ASN A 127 1.95 15.58 -8.75
C ASN A 127 3.06 16.59 -8.44
N ARG A 128 3.69 17.18 -9.46
CA ARG A 128 4.68 18.27 -9.30
C ARG A 128 4.12 19.41 -8.45
N TRP A 129 2.91 19.90 -8.76
CA TRP A 129 2.22 20.92 -7.96
C TRP A 129 1.88 20.43 -6.55
N GLN A 130 1.36 19.21 -6.41
CA GLN A 130 1.00 18.61 -5.11
C GLN A 130 2.19 18.43 -4.16
N LYS A 131 3.40 18.17 -4.67
CA LYS A 131 4.63 18.13 -3.86
C LYS A 131 4.90 19.48 -3.19
N ARG A 132 4.68 20.59 -3.91
CA ARG A 132 4.79 21.94 -3.34
C ARG A 132 3.68 22.22 -2.33
N VAL A 133 2.43 21.88 -2.64
CA VAL A 133 1.31 22.00 -1.68
C VAL A 133 1.60 21.25 -0.38
N TRP A 134 2.15 20.03 -0.48
CA TRP A 134 2.53 19.24 0.68
C TRP A 134 3.64 19.90 1.50
N ALA A 135 4.67 20.44 0.83
CA ALA A 135 5.77 21.14 1.48
C ALA A 135 5.26 22.36 2.27
N GLU A 136 4.43 23.20 1.65
CA GLU A 136 3.80 24.37 2.29
C GLU A 136 2.91 23.98 3.47
N THR A 137 2.07 22.96 3.28
CA THR A 137 1.09 22.56 4.30
C THR A 137 1.77 21.91 5.52
N THR A 138 2.89 21.21 5.31
CA THR A 138 3.59 20.48 6.37
C THR A 138 4.77 21.23 6.97
N GLY A 139 5.18 22.35 6.36
CA GLY A 139 6.40 23.07 6.73
C GLY A 139 7.68 22.28 6.48
N LYS A 140 7.64 21.27 5.60
CA LYS A 140 8.78 20.40 5.28
C LYS A 140 9.36 20.75 3.92
N SER A 141 10.64 20.46 3.74
CA SER A 141 11.29 20.64 2.44
C SER A 141 10.70 19.66 1.40
N VAL A 142 10.55 20.12 0.16
CA VAL A 142 9.95 19.35 -0.93
C VAL A 142 10.82 18.15 -1.33
N GLU A 143 12.12 18.23 -1.07
CA GLU A 143 13.12 17.19 -1.31
C GLU A 143 12.79 15.88 -0.58
N HIS A 144 12.01 15.93 0.49
CA HIS A 144 11.53 14.74 1.20
C HIS A 144 10.57 13.86 0.39
N VAL A 145 9.95 14.37 -0.68
CA VAL A 145 8.95 13.65 -1.49
C VAL A 145 9.30 13.57 -2.98
N VAL A 146 10.32 14.32 -3.41
CA VAL A 146 10.89 14.24 -4.76
C VAL A 146 11.60 12.90 -4.95
N GLN A 147 11.37 12.24 -6.09
CA GLN A 147 12.00 10.96 -6.42
C GLN A 147 13.50 11.15 -6.70
N HIS A 148 14.31 10.10 -6.54
CA HIS A 148 15.72 10.19 -6.93
C HIS A 148 15.84 10.47 -8.45
N GLY A 149 16.68 11.43 -8.83
CA GLY A 149 16.84 11.88 -10.21
C GLY A 149 15.73 12.81 -10.72
N GLU A 150 14.65 12.98 -9.97
CA GLU A 150 13.62 13.96 -10.30
C GLU A 150 14.12 15.36 -9.91
N ARG A 151 13.89 16.33 -10.79
CA ARG A 151 14.16 17.73 -10.50
C ARG A 151 13.20 18.21 -9.40
N THR A 152 13.76 18.87 -8.38
CA THR A 152 12.95 19.56 -7.38
C THR A 152 12.03 20.58 -8.08
N PRO A 153 10.70 20.45 -7.98
CA PRO A 153 9.77 21.43 -8.55
C PRO A 153 10.10 22.79 -7.94
N PRO A 154 10.33 23.90 -8.66
CA PRO A 154 10.58 25.21 -8.04
C PRO A 154 9.30 25.77 -7.39
N ARG A 155 9.43 26.79 -6.54
CA ARG A 155 8.28 27.58 -6.10
C ARG A 155 8.14 28.75 -7.07
N LEU A 156 7.08 28.73 -7.88
CA LEU A 156 6.85 29.77 -8.88
C LEU A 156 6.07 30.94 -8.27
N GLU A 157 6.49 32.16 -8.56
CA GLU A 157 5.79 33.38 -8.12
C GLU A 157 4.41 33.47 -8.78
N GLY A 158 3.40 33.89 -8.00
CA GLY A 158 2.01 34.01 -8.48
C GLY A 158 1.21 32.69 -8.52
N ILE A 159 1.85 31.54 -8.30
CA ILE A 159 1.15 30.25 -8.21
C ILE A 159 0.69 29.98 -6.77
N ASN A 160 -0.58 29.64 -6.61
CA ASN A 160 -1.14 29.23 -5.31
C ASN A 160 -0.82 27.75 -5.03
N TYR A 161 0.00 27.49 -4.01
CA TYR A 161 0.36 26.15 -3.54
C TYR A 161 -0.40 25.77 -2.26
N THR A 162 -1.72 25.97 -2.25
CA THR A 162 -2.59 25.56 -1.15
C THR A 162 -3.71 24.65 -1.63
N TRP A 163 -4.11 23.72 -0.76
CA TRP A 163 -5.26 22.83 -0.99
C TRP A 163 -6.03 22.58 0.31
N PRO A 164 -6.64 23.63 0.88
CA PRO A 164 -7.33 23.53 2.16
C PRO A 164 -8.47 22.51 2.14
N GLU A 165 -9.16 22.34 1.02
CA GLU A 165 -10.25 21.37 0.85
C GLU A 165 -9.79 19.96 1.18
N LEU A 166 -8.59 19.57 0.75
CA LEU A 166 -8.02 18.27 1.05
C LEU A 166 -7.47 18.21 2.49
N TYR A 167 -6.55 19.11 2.85
CA TYR A 167 -5.82 18.97 4.11
C TYR A 167 -6.63 19.33 5.37
N LYS A 168 -7.69 20.13 5.24
CA LYS A 168 -8.61 20.42 6.35
C LYS A 168 -9.75 19.39 6.45
N SER A 169 -10.05 18.65 5.37
CA SER A 169 -11.12 17.65 5.32
C SER A 169 -10.99 16.58 6.41
N LYS A 170 -12.12 16.22 7.01
CA LYS A 170 -12.22 15.16 8.01
C LYS A 170 -11.99 13.78 7.38
N VAL A 171 -12.59 13.51 6.22
CA VAL A 171 -12.43 12.22 5.52
C VAL A 171 -10.99 11.99 5.06
N PHE A 172 -10.26 13.04 4.67
CA PHE A 172 -8.85 12.89 4.33
C PHE A 172 -7.98 12.58 5.55
N LYS A 173 -8.24 13.25 6.69
CA LYS A 173 -7.56 12.91 7.95
C LYS A 173 -7.83 11.47 8.37
N HIS A 174 -9.07 11.00 8.19
CA HIS A 174 -9.46 9.62 8.44
C HIS A 174 -8.74 8.63 7.50
N LEU A 175 -8.68 8.92 6.20
CA LEU A 175 -7.90 8.13 5.23
C LEU A 175 -6.45 7.97 5.68
N ARG A 176 -5.80 9.05 6.12
CA ARG A 176 -4.40 9.00 6.59
C ARG A 176 -4.23 8.11 7.82
N GLN A 177 -5.22 8.10 8.74
CA GLN A 177 -5.21 7.20 9.89
C GLN A 177 -5.33 5.74 9.44
N ARG A 178 -6.26 5.43 8.52
CA ARG A 178 -6.42 4.09 7.94
C ARG A 178 -5.18 3.61 7.20
N VAL A 179 -4.55 4.46 6.40
CA VAL A 179 -3.29 4.13 5.73
C VAL A 179 -2.20 3.80 6.76
N ALA A 180 -2.10 4.56 7.85
CA ALA A 180 -1.13 4.25 8.91
C ALA A 180 -1.43 2.92 9.61
N GLU A 181 -2.69 2.62 9.90
CA GLU A 181 -3.12 1.34 10.49
C GLU A 181 -2.77 0.16 9.59
N LEU A 182 -3.20 0.23 8.33
CA LEU A 182 -2.96 -0.81 7.34
C LEU A 182 -1.48 -0.96 7.02
N ALA A 183 -0.70 0.12 7.06
CA ALA A 183 0.75 0.04 6.86
C ALA A 183 1.46 -0.75 7.96
N ARG A 184 1.04 -0.61 9.23
CA ARG A 184 1.58 -1.44 10.32
C ARG A 184 1.29 -2.92 10.10
N LEU A 185 0.05 -3.23 9.72
CA LEU A 185 -0.37 -4.61 9.44
C LEU A 185 0.37 -5.18 8.24
N TYR A 186 0.51 -4.39 7.18
CA TYR A 186 1.27 -4.75 5.98
C TYR A 186 2.72 -5.05 6.34
N ASN A 187 3.42 -4.14 7.02
CA ASN A 187 4.83 -4.34 7.39
C ASN A 187 5.03 -5.57 8.29
N ARG A 188 4.13 -5.80 9.26
CA ARG A 188 4.18 -7.00 10.11
C ARG A 188 4.04 -8.28 9.28
N ARG A 189 3.10 -8.32 8.34
CA ARG A 189 2.86 -9.47 7.44
C ARG A 189 3.99 -9.64 6.41
N SER A 190 4.63 -8.54 6.02
CA SER A 190 5.87 -8.52 5.23
C SER A 190 7.10 -8.88 6.07
N GLY A 191 6.97 -9.44 7.29
CA GLY A 191 8.10 -9.97 8.04
C GLY A 191 8.95 -8.94 8.79
N HIS A 192 8.53 -7.68 8.89
CA HIS A 192 9.19 -6.74 9.79
C HIS A 192 9.00 -7.19 11.25
N ALA A 193 10.08 -7.15 12.03
CA ALA A 193 10.07 -7.54 13.44
C ALA A 193 9.03 -6.75 14.23
N ALA A 194 8.27 -7.44 15.08
CA ALA A 194 7.36 -6.80 16.02
C ALA A 194 8.13 -5.86 16.95
N GLY A 195 7.62 -4.65 17.16
CA GLY A 195 8.30 -3.62 17.95
C GLY A 195 9.34 -2.81 17.17
N SER A 196 9.59 -3.11 15.89
CA SER A 196 10.37 -2.22 15.03
C SER A 196 9.59 -0.95 14.68
N PRO A 197 10.25 0.17 14.31
CA PRO A 197 9.58 1.39 13.85
C PRO A 197 8.56 1.17 12.72
N ALA A 198 8.74 0.13 11.91
CA ALA A 198 7.80 -0.24 10.85
C ALA A 198 6.48 -0.84 11.37
N THR A 199 6.41 -1.28 12.63
CA THR A 199 5.33 -2.10 13.21
C THR A 199 4.81 -1.65 14.57
N ASP A 200 5.57 -0.85 15.31
CA ASP A 200 5.35 -0.46 16.71
C ASP A 200 4.40 0.74 16.89
N GLY A 201 3.99 1.37 15.80
CA GLY A 201 3.13 2.56 15.87
C GLY A 201 3.88 3.88 16.00
N THR A 202 5.19 3.92 15.75
CA THR A 202 5.85 5.19 15.47
C THR A 202 5.10 5.96 14.38
N ARG A 203 5.12 7.30 14.47
CA ARG A 203 4.43 8.17 13.53
C ARG A 203 5.11 8.08 12.16
N PHE A 204 4.51 7.33 11.23
CA PHE A 204 4.92 7.34 9.84
C PHE A 204 4.88 8.74 9.26
N ARG A 205 5.79 9.02 8.33
CA ARG A 205 5.68 10.17 7.44
C ARG A 205 4.99 9.71 6.16
N ILE A 206 3.71 10.05 6.04
CA ILE A 206 2.90 9.66 4.88
C ILE A 206 2.81 10.86 3.93
N TYR A 207 3.32 10.67 2.71
CA TYR A 207 3.04 11.54 1.58
C TYR A 207 1.86 10.95 0.79
N THR A 208 0.87 11.78 0.49
CA THR A 208 -0.33 11.37 -0.25
C THR A 208 -0.55 12.37 -1.37
N TRP A 209 -0.82 11.87 -2.58
CA TRP A 209 -1.18 12.67 -3.75
C TRP A 209 -2.34 12.01 -4.47
N VAL A 210 -2.97 12.77 -5.36
CA VAL A 210 -4.10 12.36 -6.18
C VAL A 210 -3.66 12.25 -7.63
N GLU A 211 -4.11 11.18 -8.28
CA GLU A 211 -4.06 10.97 -9.71
C GLU A 211 -5.49 10.82 -10.23
N VAL A 212 -5.77 11.39 -11.39
CA VAL A 212 -7.05 11.27 -12.08
C VAL A 212 -6.80 10.71 -13.47
N PHE A 213 -7.41 9.57 -13.78
CA PHE A 213 -7.28 8.91 -15.07
C PHE A 213 -8.53 9.17 -15.89
N GLN A 214 -8.44 10.08 -16.87
CA GLN A 214 -9.47 10.31 -17.88
C GLN A 214 -9.37 9.25 -18.99
N ILE A 215 -10.30 9.27 -19.95
CA ILE A 215 -10.27 8.35 -21.09
C ILE A 215 -8.92 8.41 -21.82
N GLY A 216 -8.31 7.24 -22.04
CA GLY A 216 -7.00 7.09 -22.68
C GLY A 216 -5.79 7.39 -21.76
N ASP A 217 -6.00 7.92 -20.55
CA ASP A 217 -4.90 8.08 -19.60
C ASP A 217 -4.43 6.74 -19.08
N ALA A 218 -3.12 6.61 -18.96
CA ALA A 218 -2.42 5.45 -18.42
C ALA A 218 -1.35 5.91 -17.43
N LEU A 219 -0.69 4.96 -16.78
CA LEU A 219 0.55 5.22 -16.05
C LEU A 219 1.64 4.33 -16.64
N ARG A 220 2.78 4.93 -17.03
CA ARG A 220 3.94 4.18 -17.51
C ARG A 220 4.57 3.33 -16.39
N PRO A 221 5.26 2.23 -16.73
CA PRO A 221 6.07 1.46 -15.77
C PRO A 221 6.97 2.37 -14.95
N SER A 222 6.84 2.26 -13.64
CA SER A 222 7.66 3.01 -12.69
C SER A 222 7.82 2.24 -11.38
N SER A 223 8.91 2.52 -10.69
CA SER A 223 9.19 2.06 -9.33
C SER A 223 9.76 3.21 -8.52
N ARG A 224 9.77 3.07 -7.19
CA ARG A 224 10.45 4.01 -6.30
C ARG A 224 11.38 3.28 -5.36
N THR A 225 12.61 3.80 -5.26
CA THR A 225 13.68 3.24 -4.43
C THR A 225 14.19 4.28 -3.44
N ASP A 226 13.27 4.96 -2.76
CA ASP A 226 13.55 6.08 -1.86
C ASP A 226 13.23 5.75 -0.39
N SER A 227 13.48 4.50 0.01
CA SER A 227 13.41 4.01 1.40
C SER A 227 12.01 4.06 2.06
N ALA A 228 10.94 4.34 1.32
CA ALA A 228 9.59 4.16 1.85
C ALA A 228 9.32 2.67 2.09
N TYR A 229 8.66 2.34 3.20
CA TYR A 229 8.35 0.94 3.57
C TYR A 229 7.37 0.29 2.60
N MET A 230 6.48 1.08 2.01
CA MET A 230 5.44 0.62 1.12
C MET A 230 4.89 1.78 0.28
N MET A 231 4.34 1.40 -0.86
CA MET A 231 3.48 2.23 -1.68
C MET A 231 2.06 1.69 -1.57
N GLY A 232 1.09 2.57 -1.78
CA GLY A 232 -0.26 2.09 -2.02
C GLY A 232 -1.10 3.07 -2.82
N ARG A 233 -2.25 2.56 -3.24
CA ARG A 233 -3.23 3.26 -4.07
C ARG A 233 -4.61 2.97 -3.54
N TYR A 234 -5.40 4.01 -3.31
CA TYR A 234 -6.81 3.92 -2.95
C TYR A 234 -7.63 4.49 -4.09
N PHE A 235 -8.54 3.70 -4.62
CA PHE A 235 -9.42 4.04 -5.71
C PHE A 235 -10.82 4.31 -5.17
N PRO A 236 -11.12 5.52 -4.66
CA PRO A 236 -12.46 5.85 -4.20
C PRO A 236 -13.51 5.67 -5.31
N VAL A 237 -13.14 5.99 -6.56
CA VAL A 237 -13.95 5.79 -7.76
C VAL A 237 -13.04 5.25 -8.87
N ALA A 238 -13.26 4.00 -9.25
CA ALA A 238 -12.67 3.32 -10.39
C ALA A 238 -13.66 2.21 -10.83
N PRO A 239 -14.66 2.55 -11.68
CA PRO A 239 -15.66 1.59 -12.11
C PRO A 239 -15.02 0.31 -12.64
N LYS A 240 -15.62 -0.83 -12.34
CA LYS A 240 -15.01 -2.14 -12.62
C LYS A 240 -14.60 -2.27 -14.09
N GLY A 241 -13.33 -2.59 -14.31
CA GLY A 241 -12.75 -2.75 -15.65
C GLY A 241 -12.11 -1.48 -16.24
N THR A 242 -12.30 -0.32 -15.62
CA THR A 242 -11.72 0.95 -16.10
C THR A 242 -10.20 0.93 -16.13
N LEU A 243 -9.61 0.44 -15.05
CA LEU A 243 -8.16 0.38 -14.88
C LEU A 243 -7.74 -1.03 -14.47
N ARG A 244 -6.52 -1.40 -14.83
CA ARG A 244 -5.82 -2.57 -14.29
C ARG A 244 -4.49 -2.11 -13.75
N LEU A 245 -4.20 -2.45 -12.51
CA LEU A 245 -2.90 -2.23 -11.89
C LEU A 245 -2.03 -3.45 -12.17
N ASN A 246 -0.94 -3.24 -12.87
CA ASN A 246 -0.04 -4.29 -13.32
C ASN A 246 1.29 -4.17 -12.61
N PHE A 247 1.89 -5.31 -12.30
CA PHE A 247 3.18 -5.43 -11.64
C PHE A 247 4.09 -6.32 -12.49
N GLU A 248 5.28 -5.83 -12.79
CA GLU A 248 6.28 -6.59 -13.53
C GLU A 248 7.10 -7.47 -12.59
N ASP A 249 7.49 -8.65 -13.08
CA ASP A 249 8.37 -9.54 -12.34
C ASP A 249 9.74 -8.88 -12.08
N PRO A 250 10.11 -8.61 -10.81
CA PRO A 250 11.35 -7.92 -10.48
C PRO A 250 12.60 -8.76 -10.79
N ARG A 251 12.45 -10.05 -11.10
CA ARG A 251 13.56 -10.96 -11.43
C ARG A 251 14.08 -10.78 -12.85
N GLY A 252 13.44 -9.91 -13.64
CA GLY A 252 13.87 -9.54 -14.99
C GLY A 252 12.98 -10.11 -16.09
N ILE A 253 13.33 -9.80 -17.33
CA ILE A 253 12.51 -10.10 -18.53
C ILE A 253 12.71 -11.51 -19.10
N ASN A 254 13.82 -12.18 -18.73
CA ASN A 254 14.20 -13.45 -19.33
C ASN A 254 13.41 -14.63 -18.74
N PRO A 255 12.94 -15.58 -19.55
CA PRO A 255 12.28 -16.79 -19.05
C PRO A 255 13.12 -17.53 -17.99
N PRO A 256 12.51 -18.07 -16.91
CA PRO A 256 11.06 -18.20 -16.67
C PRO A 256 10.38 -16.95 -16.07
N TYR A 257 11.10 -15.83 -15.98
CA TYR A 257 10.62 -14.55 -15.43
C TYR A 257 9.92 -13.70 -16.52
N GLY A 258 9.73 -12.41 -16.25
CA GLY A 258 9.12 -11.46 -17.19
C GLY A 258 7.60 -11.50 -17.24
N LYS A 259 6.96 -12.20 -16.29
CA LYS A 259 5.49 -12.24 -16.21
C LYS A 259 4.95 -10.97 -15.57
N THR A 260 3.74 -10.59 -15.97
CA THR A 260 3.01 -9.49 -15.34
C THR A 260 1.91 -10.05 -14.45
N PHE A 261 1.84 -9.59 -13.20
CA PHE A 261 0.68 -9.80 -12.34
C PHE A 261 -0.30 -8.64 -12.52
N SER A 262 -1.55 -8.94 -12.90
CA SER A 262 -2.58 -7.93 -13.15
C SER A 262 -3.67 -7.99 -12.09
N HIS A 263 -3.89 -6.88 -11.40
CA HIS A 263 -4.99 -6.70 -10.45
C HIS A 263 -6.08 -5.79 -11.06
N ASN A 264 -7.32 -6.29 -11.07
CA ASN A 264 -8.46 -5.50 -11.51
C ASN A 264 -8.91 -4.61 -10.34
N VAL A 265 -8.73 -3.29 -10.47
CA VAL A 265 -9.20 -2.34 -9.46
C VAL A 265 -10.71 -2.19 -9.53
N TYR A 266 -11.29 -1.75 -8.42
CA TYR A 266 -12.74 -1.54 -8.27
C TYR A 266 -12.99 -0.39 -7.29
N ASP A 267 -14.23 0.12 -7.27
CA ASP A 267 -14.64 1.21 -6.39
C ASP A 267 -14.39 0.89 -4.91
N GLY A 268 -13.73 1.83 -4.23
CA GLY A 268 -13.35 1.70 -2.82
C GLY A 268 -12.20 0.74 -2.54
N ASN A 269 -11.46 0.30 -3.56
CA ASN A 269 -10.32 -0.60 -3.39
C ASN A 269 -9.06 0.14 -2.92
N LEU A 270 -8.46 -0.31 -1.82
CA LEU A 270 -7.12 0.10 -1.40
C LEU A 270 -6.14 -1.06 -1.64
N VAL A 271 -5.05 -0.79 -2.34
CA VAL A 271 -3.97 -1.74 -2.60
C VAL A 271 -2.66 -1.27 -2.00
N LEU A 272 -1.88 -2.20 -1.46
CA LEU A 272 -0.58 -1.98 -0.83
C LEU A 272 0.45 -2.94 -1.41
N TYR A 273 1.66 -2.44 -1.68
CA TYR A 273 2.74 -3.21 -2.29
C TYR A 273 4.11 -2.58 -1.98
N PRO A 274 5.23 -3.30 -2.18
CA PRO A 274 6.55 -2.74 -1.96
C PRO A 274 6.87 -1.65 -2.98
N THR A 275 7.53 -0.58 -2.55
CA THR A 275 7.84 0.61 -3.37
C THR A 275 8.73 0.31 -4.57
N TRP A 276 9.65 -0.64 -4.42
CA TRP A 276 10.61 -1.04 -5.45
C TRP A 276 10.00 -1.90 -6.57
N VAL A 277 8.77 -2.41 -6.42
CA VAL A 277 8.13 -3.21 -7.46
C VAL A 277 7.72 -2.30 -8.62
N SER A 278 8.18 -2.64 -9.83
CA SER A 278 7.76 -1.94 -11.05
C SER A 278 6.27 -2.17 -11.28
N HIS A 279 5.52 -1.09 -11.44
CA HIS A 279 4.09 -1.12 -11.67
C HIS A 279 3.65 -0.11 -12.71
N PHE A 280 2.53 -0.39 -13.36
CA PHE A 280 1.90 0.47 -14.35
C PHE A 280 0.38 0.32 -14.33
N ILE A 281 -0.32 1.29 -14.91
CA ILE A 281 -1.78 1.26 -15.03
C ILE A 281 -2.14 1.28 -16.51
N THR A 282 -2.97 0.33 -16.94
CA THR A 282 -3.46 0.28 -18.33
C THR A 282 -4.29 1.51 -18.66
N PRO A 283 -4.38 1.90 -19.95
CA PRO A 283 -5.24 3.00 -20.37
C PRO A 283 -6.67 2.84 -19.86
N ASN A 284 -7.26 3.93 -19.38
CA ASN A 284 -8.68 3.97 -19.06
C ASN A 284 -9.50 3.95 -20.35
N MET A 285 -10.18 2.84 -20.61
CA MET A 285 -10.94 2.65 -21.85
C MET A 285 -12.36 3.21 -21.80
N TYR A 286 -12.77 3.81 -20.67
CA TYR A 286 -14.14 4.25 -20.45
C TYR A 286 -14.22 5.76 -20.31
N ASN A 287 -15.36 6.33 -20.69
CA ASN A 287 -15.64 7.76 -20.59
C ASN A 287 -16.06 8.17 -19.16
N VAL A 288 -15.29 7.72 -18.17
CA VAL A 288 -15.49 8.04 -16.76
C VAL A 288 -14.13 8.28 -16.12
N SER A 289 -13.99 9.35 -15.35
CA SER A 289 -12.75 9.64 -14.62
C SER A 289 -12.60 8.68 -13.45
N ALA A 290 -11.49 7.96 -13.38
CA ALA A 290 -11.10 7.23 -12.20
C ALA A 290 -10.20 8.11 -11.32
N VAL A 291 -10.51 8.18 -10.02
CA VAL A 291 -9.73 8.96 -9.05
C VAL A 291 -8.95 8.00 -8.16
N CYS A 292 -7.66 8.29 -7.97
CA CYS A 292 -6.74 7.46 -7.21
C CYS A 292 -5.96 8.32 -6.22
N PHE A 293 -6.05 7.99 -4.94
CA PHE A 293 -5.16 8.53 -3.90
C PHE A 293 -3.97 7.60 -3.77
N CYS A 294 -2.78 8.08 -4.10
CA CYS A 294 -1.54 7.34 -3.97
C CYS A 294 -0.83 7.73 -2.68
N PHE A 295 -0.10 6.80 -2.07
CA PHE A 295 0.62 7.04 -0.82
C PHE A 295 2.01 6.41 -0.82
N LEU A 296 2.93 7.10 -0.17
CA LEU A 296 4.23 6.60 0.25
C LEU A 296 4.31 6.69 1.76
N VAL A 297 4.65 5.56 2.40
CA VAL A 297 4.77 5.49 3.86
C VAL A 297 6.25 5.39 4.21
N TYR A 298 6.82 6.50 4.66
CA TYR A 298 8.20 6.58 5.10
C TYR A 298 8.34 6.31 6.60
N PRO A 299 9.55 5.95 7.06
CA PRO A 299 9.95 6.10 8.45
C PRO A 299 9.64 7.52 8.98
N LYS A 300 9.59 7.66 10.31
CA LYS A 300 9.34 8.96 10.97
C LYS A 300 10.30 10.06 10.49
N ASP A 301 11.57 9.68 10.36
CA ASP A 301 12.65 10.58 9.94
C ASP A 301 12.56 10.97 8.45
N GLY A 302 11.78 10.20 7.68
CA GLY A 302 11.46 10.45 6.29
C GLY A 302 12.23 9.55 5.33
N LYS A 303 12.41 10.04 4.11
CA LYS A 303 13.18 9.42 3.05
C LYS A 303 14.67 9.37 3.39
N THR A 304 15.32 8.26 3.08
CA THR A 304 16.77 8.12 2.97
C THR A 304 17.14 7.87 1.50
N LEU A 305 18.38 8.18 1.12
CA LEU A 305 18.87 7.96 -0.25
C LEU A 305 19.60 6.62 -0.40
N ALA A 306 19.84 5.90 0.69
CA ALA A 306 20.51 4.62 0.65
C ALA A 306 19.50 3.52 0.32
N TRP A 307 19.59 2.94 -0.87
CA TRP A 307 18.77 1.80 -1.28
C TRP A 307 18.91 0.59 -0.33
N GLN A 308 20.06 0.48 0.34
CA GLN A 308 20.34 -0.55 1.36
C GLN A 308 19.40 -0.46 2.56
N ASP A 309 18.81 0.72 2.80
CA ASP A 309 17.84 0.94 3.85
C ASP A 309 16.44 0.44 3.48
N ASP A 310 16.23 0.02 2.22
CA ASP A 310 14.99 -0.63 1.82
C ASP A 310 14.92 -2.03 2.43
N LYS A 311 14.41 -2.06 3.66
CA LYS A 311 14.16 -3.27 4.43
C LYS A 311 13.13 -4.20 3.76
N SER A 312 12.35 -3.70 2.81
CA SER A 312 11.41 -4.53 2.05
C SER A 312 12.10 -5.25 0.89
N ALA A 313 13.16 -4.67 0.31
CA ALA A 313 13.94 -5.28 -0.77
C ALA A 313 14.83 -6.45 -0.29
N SER A 314 15.21 -6.44 1.00
CA SER A 314 16.01 -7.48 1.66
C SER A 314 15.18 -8.56 2.36
N LEU A 315 13.87 -8.56 2.15
CA LEU A 315 12.97 -9.50 2.83
C LEU A 315 13.19 -10.93 2.34
N VAL A 316 13.59 -11.82 3.25
CA VAL A 316 13.62 -13.27 3.04
C VAL A 316 12.54 -13.90 3.89
N LEU A 317 11.46 -14.37 3.24
CA LEU A 317 10.39 -15.06 3.96
C LEU A 317 10.81 -16.52 4.18
N THR A 318 11.00 -16.89 5.45
CA THR A 318 11.33 -18.26 5.85
C THR A 318 10.09 -18.95 6.39
N ARG A 319 9.65 -20.05 5.77
CA ARG A 319 8.57 -20.90 6.27
C ARG A 319 9.12 -22.25 6.70
N ASN A 320 8.93 -22.60 7.96
CA ASN A 320 9.26 -23.92 8.47
C ASN A 320 8.05 -24.85 8.28
N PHE A 321 8.31 -26.10 7.95
CA PHE A 321 7.29 -27.13 7.80
C PHE A 321 7.77 -28.43 8.42
N SER A 322 6.82 -29.26 8.86
CA SER A 322 7.08 -30.58 9.41
C SER A 322 6.34 -31.61 8.56
N VAL A 323 7.06 -32.63 8.10
CA VAL A 323 6.48 -33.77 7.39
C VAL A 323 6.59 -35.01 8.27
N SER A 324 5.46 -35.54 8.70
CA SER A 324 5.44 -36.83 9.40
C SER A 324 6.01 -37.93 8.50
N ARG A 325 7.01 -38.67 8.98
CA ARG A 325 7.42 -39.93 8.34
C ARG A 325 6.24 -40.88 8.45
N LYS A 326 5.49 -41.06 7.36
CA LYS A 326 4.65 -42.25 7.23
C LYS A 326 5.57 -43.44 7.41
N SER A 327 5.35 -44.25 8.44
CA SER A 327 6.05 -45.52 8.57
C SER A 327 5.82 -46.26 7.25
N ALA A 328 6.91 -46.59 6.57
CA ALA A 328 6.83 -47.48 5.42
C ALA A 328 6.19 -48.76 5.96
N ARG A 329 4.90 -48.99 5.66
CA ARG A 329 4.27 -50.28 5.90
C ARG A 329 5.09 -51.27 5.07
N LYS A 330 5.92 -52.04 5.77
CA LYS A 330 6.65 -53.16 5.20
C LYS A 330 5.68 -54.18 4.63
#